data_AF-A0A7J7T5N3-F1
#
_entry.id   AF-A0A7J7T5N3-F1
#
_cell.length_a   1.000
_cell.length_b   1.000
_cell.length_c   1.000
_cell.angle_alpha   90.00
_cell.angle_beta   90.00
_cell.angle_gamma   90.00
#
_symmetry.space_group_name_H-M   'P 1'
#
loop_
_entity.id
_entity.type
_entity.pdbx_description
1 polymer ?
#
loop_
_entity_poly.entity_id
_entity_poly.type
_entity_poly.pdbx_seq_one_letter_code
_entity_poly.pdbx_strand_id
1 'polypeptide(L)'
;MSAKEKGKFEDTAKADKARYEREMKTYIPPKGETKKKCKDPKAPKRPPSAFFLFCSEFRPIIKGEHPGLSIGDVAKKLGEMWSNTAADDKQPHGKKAAKLKEKYEKDSAADRAKESLMLPKGELSRLKKARKRRKRKKRRKMRRRKRRGKKKKMMMMMMMNKLVLAQFFFLSIKHLTSPPRTQLTPFKEKN
;
A
#
# COMPACT_ATOMS: atom_id res chain seq x y z
N MET A 1 -27.08 -19.52 12.07
CA MET A 1 -27.04 -18.18 11.45
C MET A 1 -28.28 -18.00 10.59
N SER A 2 -29.38 -17.66 11.24
CA SER A 2 -30.64 -17.27 10.59
C SER A 2 -30.43 -15.96 9.81
N ALA A 3 -31.32 -15.66 8.85
CA ALA A 3 -31.20 -14.46 8.02
C ALA A 3 -31.21 -13.16 8.86
N LYS A 4 -31.95 -13.14 9.98
CA LYS A 4 -32.01 -12.01 10.91
C LYS A 4 -30.68 -11.78 11.64
N GLU A 5 -29.93 -12.83 11.96
CA GLU A 5 -28.60 -12.71 12.57
C GLU A 5 -27.57 -12.16 11.57
N LYS A 6 -27.66 -12.56 10.30
CA LYS A 6 -26.76 -12.07 9.23
C LYS A 6 -26.97 -10.58 8.93
N GLY A 7 -28.22 -10.09 8.96
CA GLY A 7 -28.53 -8.67 8.72
C GLY A 7 -27.79 -7.72 9.67
N LYS A 8 -27.75 -8.05 10.97
CA LYS A 8 -27.03 -7.24 11.97
C LYS A 8 -25.52 -7.13 11.67
N PHE A 9 -24.89 -8.20 11.17
CA PHE A 9 -23.48 -8.20 10.78
C PHE A 9 -23.23 -7.43 9.48
N GLU A 10 -24.18 -7.44 8.55
CA GLU A 10 -24.08 -6.69 7.31
C GLU A 10 -24.17 -5.19 7.54
N ASP A 11 -25.07 -4.74 8.43
CA ASP A 11 -25.25 -3.31 8.71
C ASP A 11 -24.08 -2.72 9.51
N THR A 12 -23.54 -3.47 10.48
CA THR A 12 -22.30 -3.10 11.17
C THR A 12 -21.10 -3.05 10.24
N ALA A 13 -20.99 -4.00 9.29
CA ALA A 13 -19.93 -3.97 8.27
C ALA A 13 -20.06 -2.78 7.31
N LYS A 14 -21.27 -2.38 6.94
CA LYS A 14 -21.50 -1.17 6.11
C LYS A 14 -21.11 0.10 6.88
N ALA A 15 -21.49 0.21 8.14
CA ALA A 15 -21.17 1.36 8.98
C ALA A 15 -19.65 1.51 9.20
N ASP A 16 -18.95 0.41 9.48
CA ASP A 16 -17.49 0.39 9.64
C ASP A 16 -16.77 0.78 8.33
N LYS A 17 -17.25 0.28 7.18
CA LYS A 17 -16.75 0.69 5.87
C LYS A 17 -16.93 2.20 5.62
N ALA A 18 -18.08 2.75 5.97
CA ALA A 18 -18.35 4.18 5.81
C ALA A 18 -17.51 5.05 6.75
N ARG A 19 -17.21 4.58 7.97
CA ARG A 19 -16.25 5.26 8.87
C ARG A 19 -14.85 5.26 8.27
N TYR A 20 -14.37 4.10 7.83
CA TYR A 20 -13.05 3.96 7.21
C TYR A 20 -12.90 4.83 5.95
N GLU A 21 -13.91 4.92 5.09
CA GLU A 21 -13.87 5.78 3.89
C GLU A 21 -13.80 7.28 4.24
N ARG A 22 -14.47 7.72 5.32
CA ARG A 22 -14.37 9.09 5.82
C ARG A 22 -12.99 9.40 6.38
N GLU A 23 -12.43 8.51 7.20
CA GLU A 23 -11.07 8.62 7.74
C GLU A 23 -10.01 8.62 6.63
N MET A 24 -10.20 7.78 5.60
CA MET A 24 -9.28 7.72 4.46
C MET A 24 -9.39 8.93 3.52
N LYS A 25 -10.50 9.68 3.53
CA LYS A 25 -10.69 10.88 2.70
C LYS A 25 -9.83 12.05 3.19
N THR A 26 -9.61 12.16 4.49
CA THR A 26 -8.74 13.17 5.11
C THR A 26 -7.28 12.75 5.11
N TYR A 27 -6.98 11.46 4.96
CA TYR A 27 -5.61 10.96 4.89
C TYR A 27 -4.95 11.27 3.54
N ILE A 28 -3.88 12.07 3.56
CA ILE A 28 -3.00 12.32 2.40
C ILE A 28 -1.82 11.34 2.50
N PRO A 29 -1.79 10.25 1.72
CA PRO A 29 -0.68 9.30 1.77
C PRO A 29 0.63 9.95 1.30
N PRO A 30 1.79 9.54 1.86
CA PRO A 30 3.08 10.02 1.40
C PRO A 30 3.29 9.72 -0.09
N LYS A 31 3.90 10.68 -0.79
CA LYS A 31 4.06 10.72 -2.25
C LYS A 31 5.02 9.63 -2.75
N GLY A 32 4.58 8.38 -2.82
CA GLY A 32 5.46 7.28 -3.27
C GLY A 32 4.82 5.91 -3.49
N GLU A 33 3.70 5.58 -2.85
CA GLU A 33 3.26 4.17 -2.79
C GLU A 33 2.22 3.75 -3.83
N THR A 34 1.66 4.68 -4.61
CA THR A 34 0.70 4.31 -5.65
C THR A 34 1.43 3.88 -6.92
N LYS A 35 1.49 2.57 -7.16
CA LYS A 35 1.92 2.02 -8.46
C LYS A 35 1.09 2.69 -9.56
N LYS A 36 1.75 3.53 -10.36
CA LYS A 36 1.16 4.13 -11.56
C LYS A 36 0.56 3.00 -12.39
N LYS A 37 -0.75 3.05 -12.61
CA LYS A 37 -1.41 2.09 -13.50
C LYS A 37 -0.73 2.20 -14.86
N CYS A 38 -0.26 1.06 -15.39
CA CYS A 38 0.21 0.99 -16.77
C CYS A 38 -0.90 1.56 -17.65
N LYS A 39 -0.58 2.50 -18.53
CA LYS A 39 -1.62 3.04 -19.43
C LYS A 39 -1.97 1.93 -20.41
N ASP A 40 -3.22 1.49 -20.40
CA ASP A 40 -3.72 0.52 -21.37
C ASP A 40 -3.75 1.20 -22.74
N PRO A 41 -3.11 0.65 -23.79
CA PRO A 41 -2.97 1.30 -25.10
C PRO A 41 -4.31 1.46 -25.85
N LYS A 42 -5.36 0.75 -25.43
CA LYS A 42 -6.71 0.81 -25.99
C LYS A 42 -7.66 1.73 -25.18
N ALA A 43 -7.23 2.23 -24.02
CA ALA A 43 -8.08 3.09 -23.22
C ALA A 43 -8.16 4.49 -23.84
N PRO A 44 -9.34 5.11 -23.88
CA PRO A 44 -9.49 6.46 -24.38
C PRO A 44 -8.58 7.41 -23.57
N LYS A 45 -7.89 8.31 -24.28
CA LYS A 45 -6.87 9.17 -23.68
C LYS A 45 -7.54 10.23 -22.80
N ARG A 46 -7.19 10.28 -21.52
CA ARG A 46 -7.79 11.22 -20.56
C ARG A 46 -7.76 12.66 -21.09
N PRO A 47 -8.84 13.44 -20.89
CA PRO A 47 -8.91 14.80 -21.36
C PRO A 47 -7.87 15.65 -20.60
N PRO A 48 -7.29 16.67 -21.26
CA PRO A 48 -6.35 17.58 -20.60
C PRO A 48 -7.07 18.36 -19.50
N SER A 49 -6.43 18.44 -18.32
CA SER A 49 -6.90 19.28 -17.21
C SER A 49 -6.75 20.78 -17.54
N ALA A 50 -7.44 21.66 -16.81
CA ALA A 50 -7.33 23.11 -16.96
C ALA A 50 -5.86 23.60 -16.96
N PHE A 51 -5.03 23.03 -16.09
CA PHE A 51 -3.59 23.32 -16.05
C PHE A 51 -2.84 22.91 -17.33
N PHE A 52 -3.24 21.80 -17.96
CA PHE A 52 -2.61 21.34 -19.21
C PHE A 52 -3.00 22.22 -20.40
N LEU A 53 -4.23 22.74 -20.43
CA LEU A 53 -4.67 23.72 -21.43
C LEU A 53 -3.86 25.01 -21.31
N PHE A 54 -3.69 25.50 -20.08
CA PHE A 54 -2.81 26.63 -19.79
C PHE A 54 -1.37 26.34 -20.22
N CYS A 55 -0.82 25.18 -19.87
CA CYS A 55 0.53 24.81 -20.29
C CYS A 55 0.70 24.75 -21.81
N SER A 56 -0.31 24.33 -22.59
CA SER A 56 -0.19 24.32 -24.05
C SER A 56 -0.08 25.71 -24.66
N GLU A 57 -0.77 26.70 -24.08
CA GLU A 57 -0.76 28.09 -24.56
C GLU A 57 0.53 28.82 -24.15
N PHE A 58 1.03 28.58 -22.93
CA PHE A 58 2.17 29.31 -22.38
C PHE A 58 3.54 28.64 -22.60
N ARG A 59 3.59 27.33 -22.90
CA ARG A 59 4.84 26.64 -23.29
C ARG A 59 5.58 27.29 -24.46
N PRO A 60 4.93 27.63 -25.60
CA PRO A 60 5.64 28.26 -26.72
C PRO A 60 6.15 29.66 -26.37
N ILE A 61 5.41 30.41 -25.54
CA ILE A 61 5.80 31.75 -25.09
C ILE A 61 7.08 31.70 -24.27
N ILE A 62 7.12 30.86 -23.24
CA ILE A 62 8.31 30.72 -22.37
C ILE A 62 9.50 30.13 -23.13
N LYS A 63 9.23 29.24 -24.10
CA LYS A 63 10.30 28.70 -24.96
C LYS A 63 10.86 29.77 -25.90
N GLY A 64 10.04 30.74 -26.33
CA GLY A 64 10.49 31.90 -27.11
C GLY A 64 11.33 32.86 -26.28
N GLU A 65 10.91 33.15 -25.04
CA GLU A 65 11.66 34.01 -24.11
C GLU A 65 12.95 33.35 -23.61
N HIS A 66 12.97 32.01 -23.53
CA HIS A 66 14.09 31.24 -23.02
C HIS A 66 14.37 30.01 -23.90
N PRO A 67 14.97 30.19 -25.08
CA PRO A 67 15.20 29.11 -26.04
C PRO A 67 16.21 28.04 -25.57
N GLY A 68 16.89 28.23 -24.44
CA GLY A 68 17.85 27.28 -23.85
C GLY A 68 17.34 26.51 -22.63
N LEU A 69 16.13 26.80 -22.11
CA LEU A 69 15.62 26.08 -20.94
C LEU A 69 15.10 24.68 -21.30
N SER A 70 15.40 23.71 -20.44
CA SER A 70 14.85 22.36 -20.57
C SER A 70 13.32 22.38 -20.42
N ILE A 71 12.65 21.47 -21.12
CA ILE A 71 11.20 21.24 -21.05
C ILE A 71 10.75 21.04 -19.58
N GLY A 72 11.62 20.48 -18.74
CA GLY A 72 11.39 20.30 -17.32
C GLY A 72 11.35 21.61 -16.52
N ASP A 73 12.25 22.55 -16.83
CA ASP A 73 12.33 23.83 -16.12
C ASP A 73 11.23 24.80 -16.56
N VAL A 74 10.86 24.77 -17.84
CA VAL A 74 9.65 25.45 -18.34
C VAL A 74 8.41 24.95 -17.60
N ALA A 75 8.32 23.64 -17.33
CA ALA A 75 7.19 23.08 -16.60
C ALA A 75 7.15 23.50 -15.12
N LYS A 76 8.30 23.71 -14.47
CA LYS A 76 8.36 24.23 -13.10
C LYS A 76 7.86 25.67 -13.04
N LYS A 77 8.36 26.55 -13.92
CA LYS A 77 7.91 27.94 -14.04
C LYS A 77 6.40 28.04 -14.28
N LEU A 78 5.86 27.22 -15.20
CA LEU A 78 4.42 27.17 -15.46
C LEU A 78 3.60 26.73 -14.24
N GLY A 79 4.13 25.81 -13.43
CA GLY A 79 3.46 25.36 -12.21
C GLY A 79 3.38 26.46 -11.15
N GLU A 80 4.45 27.25 -11.01
CA GLU A 80 4.49 28.41 -10.11
C GLU A 80 3.55 29.51 -10.59
N MET A 81 3.62 29.88 -11.88
CA MET A 81 2.69 30.83 -12.49
C MET A 81 1.25 30.40 -12.28
N TRP A 82 0.92 29.14 -12.56
CA TRP A 82 -0.43 28.63 -12.35
C TRP A 82 -0.86 28.66 -10.88
N SER A 83 0.05 28.45 -9.93
CA SER A 83 -0.31 28.55 -8.50
C SER A 83 -0.65 29.99 -8.12
N ASN A 84 0.09 30.95 -8.68
CA ASN A 84 -0.06 32.39 -8.44
C ASN A 84 -1.17 33.05 -9.26
N THR A 85 -1.60 32.46 -10.39
CA THR A 85 -2.70 32.97 -11.20
C THR A 85 -4.02 32.99 -10.42
N ALA A 86 -4.78 34.08 -10.53
CA ALA A 86 -6.05 34.26 -9.82
C ALA A 86 -7.08 33.19 -10.20
N ALA A 87 -8.05 32.95 -9.31
CA ALA A 87 -9.16 32.02 -9.57
C ALA A 87 -9.97 32.43 -10.83
N ASP A 88 -10.01 33.72 -11.14
CA ASP A 88 -10.76 34.29 -12.26
C ASP A 88 -10.14 33.94 -13.62
N ASP A 89 -8.82 33.97 -13.77
CA ASP A 89 -8.15 33.54 -15.00
C ASP A 89 -8.18 32.02 -15.17
N LYS A 90 -8.33 31.29 -14.04
CA LYS A 90 -8.52 29.83 -14.04
C LYS A 90 -9.95 29.43 -14.41
N GLN A 91 -10.95 30.29 -14.22
CA GLN A 91 -12.36 30.02 -14.56
C GLN A 91 -12.58 29.60 -16.02
N PRO A 92 -12.11 30.35 -17.05
CA PRO A 92 -12.31 29.96 -18.44
C PRO A 92 -11.60 28.63 -18.76
N HIS A 93 -10.40 28.41 -18.22
CA HIS A 93 -9.66 27.16 -18.37
C HIS A 93 -10.37 25.97 -17.70
N GLY A 94 -10.96 26.19 -16.52
CA GLY A 94 -11.79 25.23 -15.80
C GLY A 94 -13.06 24.86 -16.57
N LYS A 95 -13.77 25.85 -17.13
CA LYS A 95 -14.95 25.64 -17.96
C LYS A 95 -14.62 24.87 -19.25
N LYS A 96 -13.53 25.23 -19.94
CA LYS A 96 -13.03 24.49 -21.12
C LYS A 96 -12.70 23.04 -20.75
N ALA A 97 -11.99 22.81 -19.65
CA ALA A 97 -11.65 21.46 -19.19
C ALA A 97 -12.89 20.64 -18.78
N ALA A 98 -13.89 21.27 -18.14
CA ALA A 98 -15.14 20.61 -17.77
C ALA A 98 -15.94 20.15 -19.00
N LYS A 99 -16.05 21.00 -20.03
CA LYS A 99 -16.69 20.62 -21.31
C LYS A 99 -15.98 19.46 -22.00
N LEU A 100 -14.64 19.48 -22.03
CA LEU A 100 -13.84 18.38 -22.59
C LEU A 100 -13.99 17.09 -21.79
N LYS A 101 -14.11 17.20 -20.46
CA LYS A 101 -14.36 16.06 -19.58
C LYS A 101 -15.71 15.42 -19.86
N GLU A 102 -16.76 16.21 -20.05
CA GLU A 102 -18.10 15.69 -20.35
C GLU A 102 -18.14 14.95 -21.69
N LYS A 103 -17.53 15.52 -22.74
CA LYS A 103 -17.38 14.83 -24.05
C LYS A 103 -16.64 13.51 -23.90
N TYR A 104 -15.51 13.52 -23.20
CA TYR A 104 -14.74 12.31 -22.94
C TYR A 104 -15.52 11.27 -22.13
N GLU A 105 -16.35 11.66 -21.16
CA GLU A 105 -17.17 10.70 -20.40
C GLU A 105 -18.20 10.02 -21.30
N LYS A 106 -18.80 10.75 -22.25
CA LYS A 106 -19.71 10.17 -23.27
C LYS A 106 -18.97 9.21 -24.21
N ASP A 107 -17.83 9.63 -24.75
CA ASP A 107 -17.04 8.82 -25.69
C ASP A 107 -16.43 7.59 -25.01
N SER A 108 -15.89 7.75 -23.79
CA SER A 108 -15.30 6.65 -23.03
C SER A 108 -16.34 5.64 -22.55
N ALA A 109 -17.59 6.05 -22.33
CA ALA A 109 -18.68 5.12 -22.07
C ALA A 109 -19.01 4.28 -23.30
N ALA A 110 -19.04 4.89 -24.49
CA ALA A 110 -19.24 4.19 -25.75
C ALA A 110 -18.08 3.21 -26.05
N ASP A 111 -16.83 3.63 -25.87
CA ASP A 111 -15.65 2.78 -26.05
C ASP A 111 -15.59 1.65 -25.03
N ARG A 112 -15.96 1.91 -23.77
CA ARG A 112 -16.04 0.86 -22.74
C ARG A 112 -17.15 -0.14 -23.02
N ALA A 113 -18.27 0.31 -23.57
CA ALA A 113 -19.35 -0.57 -24.03
C ALA A 113 -18.89 -1.41 -25.23
N LYS A 114 -18.19 -0.80 -26.20
CA LYS A 114 -17.63 -1.49 -27.37
C LYS A 114 -16.53 -2.48 -26.96
N GLU A 115 -15.67 -2.14 -26.01
CA GLU A 115 -14.65 -3.02 -25.44
C GLU A 115 -15.27 -4.17 -24.62
N SER A 116 -16.35 -3.90 -23.89
CA SER A 116 -17.14 -4.93 -23.20
C SER A 116 -17.77 -5.94 -24.17
N LEU A 117 -18.12 -5.51 -25.39
CA LEU A 117 -18.67 -6.36 -26.45
C LEU A 117 -17.58 -7.08 -27.27
N MET A 118 -16.45 -6.41 -27.50
CA MET A 118 -15.35 -6.90 -28.32
C MET A 118 -14.44 -7.91 -27.59
N LEU A 119 -14.55 -8.02 -26.26
CA LEU A 119 -13.92 -9.10 -25.49
C LEU A 119 -14.81 -10.34 -25.54
N PRO A 120 -14.40 -11.43 -26.23
CA PRO A 120 -15.18 -12.66 -26.27
C PRO A 120 -15.41 -13.16 -24.84
N LYS A 121 -16.68 -13.39 -24.47
CA LYS A 121 -17.10 -13.84 -23.12
C LYS A 121 -16.24 -15.00 -22.58
N GLY A 122 -15.75 -15.86 -23.48
CA GLY A 122 -14.82 -16.95 -23.20
C GLY A 122 -13.51 -16.51 -22.55
N GLU A 123 -12.87 -15.43 -23.02
CA GLU A 123 -11.56 -14.99 -22.56
C GLU A 123 -11.62 -14.31 -21.17
N LEU A 124 -12.67 -13.51 -20.94
CA LEU A 124 -12.93 -12.91 -19.62
C LEU A 124 -13.17 -14.00 -18.55
N SER A 125 -13.85 -15.09 -18.94
CA SER A 125 -14.05 -16.25 -18.06
C SER A 125 -12.73 -16.98 -17.74
N ARG A 126 -11.84 -17.12 -18.73
CA ARG A 126 -10.50 -17.73 -18.58
C ARG A 126 -9.61 -16.89 -17.68
N LEU A 127 -9.57 -15.56 -17.86
CA LEU A 127 -8.82 -14.65 -16.98
C LEU A 127 -9.34 -14.67 -15.54
N LYS A 128 -10.67 -14.66 -15.34
CA LYS A 128 -11.28 -14.77 -14.00
C LYS A 128 -10.90 -16.10 -13.33
N LYS A 129 -10.96 -17.22 -14.05
CA LYS A 129 -10.52 -18.55 -13.56
C LYS A 129 -9.02 -18.56 -13.23
N ALA A 130 -8.17 -18.01 -14.09
CA ALA A 130 -6.73 -17.91 -13.88
C ALA A 130 -6.36 -17.06 -12.64
N ARG A 131 -7.02 -15.91 -12.45
CA ARG A 131 -6.87 -15.03 -11.28
C ARG A 131 -7.30 -15.74 -9.99
N LYS A 132 -8.43 -16.47 -9.99
CA LYS A 132 -8.89 -17.28 -8.86
C LYS A 132 -7.87 -18.37 -8.50
N ARG A 133 -7.29 -19.03 -9.51
CA ARG A 133 -6.23 -20.05 -9.35
C ARG A 133 -4.95 -19.46 -8.75
N ARG A 134 -4.48 -18.29 -9.21
CA ARG A 134 -3.33 -17.58 -8.65
C ARG A 134 -3.56 -17.17 -7.19
N LYS A 135 -4.72 -16.60 -6.85
CA LYS A 135 -5.09 -16.27 -5.46
C LYS A 135 -5.09 -17.52 -4.57
N ARG A 136 -5.64 -18.64 -5.04
CA ARG A 136 -5.65 -19.92 -4.29
C ARG A 136 -4.23 -20.45 -4.06
N LYS A 137 -3.36 -20.42 -5.09
CA LYS A 137 -1.94 -20.80 -4.95
C LYS A 137 -1.20 -19.91 -3.93
N LYS A 138 -1.38 -18.59 -3.96
CA LYS A 138 -0.80 -17.66 -2.97
C LYS A 138 -1.26 -17.99 -1.54
N ARG A 139 -2.57 -18.18 -1.31
CA ARG A 139 -3.10 -18.57 0.02
C ARG A 139 -2.50 -19.89 0.51
N ARG A 140 -2.38 -20.91 -0.36
CA ARG A 140 -1.73 -22.19 0.00
C ARG A 140 -0.26 -22.00 0.38
N LYS A 141 0.49 -21.19 -0.36
CA LYS A 141 1.91 -20.88 -0.06
C LYS A 141 2.05 -20.16 1.28
N MET A 142 1.18 -19.20 1.58
CA MET A 142 1.16 -18.49 2.87
C MET A 142 0.88 -19.42 4.05
N ARG A 143 -0.12 -20.31 3.94
CA ARG A 143 -0.42 -21.33 4.98
C ARG A 143 0.78 -22.26 5.23
N ARG A 144 1.47 -22.69 4.16
CA ARG A 144 2.70 -23.50 4.27
C ARG A 144 3.82 -22.76 5.01
N ARG A 145 4.06 -21.47 4.70
CA ARG A 145 5.03 -20.64 5.42
C ARG A 145 4.68 -20.52 6.91
N LYS A 146 3.41 -20.26 7.25
CA LYS A 146 2.95 -20.15 8.65
C LYS A 146 3.16 -21.47 9.42
N ARG A 147 2.86 -22.62 8.80
CA ARG A 147 3.14 -23.95 9.40
C ARG A 147 4.63 -24.19 9.62
N ARG A 148 5.49 -23.83 8.65
CA ARG A 148 6.95 -23.93 8.81
C ARG A 148 7.47 -23.01 9.93
N GLY A 149 6.96 -21.78 10.02
CA GLY A 149 7.27 -20.85 11.11
C GLY A 149 6.85 -21.41 12.47
N LYS A 150 5.63 -21.96 12.59
CA LYS A 150 5.18 -22.64 13.81
C LYS A 150 6.05 -23.85 14.16
N LYS A 151 6.39 -24.72 13.19
CA LYS A 151 7.29 -25.86 13.41
C LYS A 151 8.68 -25.41 13.85
N LYS A 152 9.25 -24.37 13.23
CA LYS A 152 10.53 -23.79 13.64
C LYS A 152 10.46 -23.22 15.06
N LYS A 153 9.39 -22.49 15.41
CA LYS A 153 9.18 -21.95 16.76
C LYS A 153 9.04 -23.06 17.81
N MET A 154 8.30 -24.13 17.48
CA MET A 154 8.15 -25.31 18.36
C MET A 154 9.49 -26.05 18.54
N MET A 155 10.25 -26.25 17.46
CA MET A 155 11.57 -26.88 17.53
C MET A 155 12.57 -26.04 18.34
N MET A 156 12.58 -24.73 18.15
CA MET A 156 13.38 -23.80 18.95
C MET A 156 12.97 -23.83 20.43
N MET A 157 11.66 -23.87 20.73
CA MET A 157 11.17 -23.97 22.11
C MET A 157 11.54 -25.31 22.76
N MET A 158 11.51 -26.43 22.02
CA MET A 158 11.98 -27.72 22.51
C MET A 158 13.50 -27.74 22.75
N MET A 159 14.28 -27.09 21.88
CA MET A 159 15.74 -26.94 22.05
C MET A 159 16.07 -26.08 23.28
N MET A 160 15.37 -24.95 23.47
CA MET A 160 15.52 -24.10 24.65
C MET A 160 15.13 -24.83 25.93
N ASN A 161 14.06 -25.63 25.93
CA ASN A 161 13.67 -26.41 27.11
C ASN A 161 14.69 -27.52 27.43
N LYS A 162 15.31 -28.15 26.42
CA LYS A 162 16.43 -29.08 26.63
C LYS A 162 17.67 -28.39 27.20
N LEU A 163 17.97 -27.16 26.75
CA LEU A 163 19.06 -26.35 27.30
C LEU A 163 18.82 -25.95 28.76
N VAL A 164 17.60 -25.57 29.11
CA VAL A 164 17.22 -25.24 30.50
C VAL A 164 17.29 -26.48 31.40
N LEU A 165 16.80 -27.63 30.95
CA LEU A 165 16.94 -28.89 31.71
C LEU A 165 18.41 -29.31 31.89
N ALA A 166 19.24 -29.13 30.86
CA ALA A 166 20.69 -29.39 30.97
C ALA A 166 21.38 -28.41 31.93
N GLN A 167 20.99 -27.14 31.95
CA GLN A 167 21.48 -26.15 32.91
C GLN A 167 21.05 -26.48 34.34
N PHE A 168 19.81 -26.91 34.56
CA PHE A 168 19.33 -27.36 35.87
C PHE A 168 20.07 -28.62 36.34
N PHE A 169 20.35 -29.56 35.44
CA PHE A 169 21.14 -30.75 35.76
C PHE A 169 22.59 -30.37 36.14
N PHE A 170 23.21 -29.44 35.41
CA PHE A 170 24.55 -28.93 35.71
C PHE A 170 24.61 -28.10 37.01
N LEU A 171 23.55 -27.36 37.34
CA LEU A 171 23.46 -26.57 38.57
C LEU A 171 23.20 -27.46 39.80
N SER A 172 22.44 -28.53 39.64
CA SER A 172 22.20 -29.52 40.70
C SER A 172 23.46 -30.31 41.05
N ILE A 173 24.35 -30.58 40.08
CA ILE A 173 25.66 -31.21 40.33
C ILE A 173 26.59 -30.27 41.11
N LYS A 174 26.55 -28.95 40.85
CA LYS A 174 27.38 -27.96 41.57
C LYS A 174 26.95 -27.72 43.02
N HIS A 175 25.67 -27.91 43.34
CA HIS A 175 25.18 -27.76 44.73
C HIS A 175 25.56 -28.92 45.65
N LEU A 176 25.88 -30.11 45.12
CA LEU A 176 26.37 -31.24 45.91
C LEU A 176 27.88 -31.15 46.24
N THR A 177 28.61 -30.21 45.63
CA THR A 177 30.08 -30.07 45.77
C THR A 177 30.51 -28.72 46.33
N SER A 178 29.65 -28.03 47.10
CA SER A 178 30.03 -26.77 47.76
C SER A 178 30.26 -26.99 49.27
N PRO A 179 31.50 -26.87 49.78
CA PRO A 179 31.79 -26.99 51.21
C PRO A 179 31.28 -25.76 52.00
N PRO A 180 30.98 -25.92 53.30
CA PRO A 180 30.46 -24.84 54.13
C PRO A 180 31.51 -23.76 54.37
N ARG A 181 31.16 -22.52 54.05
CA ARG A 181 31.96 -21.33 54.31
C ARG A 181 31.73 -20.85 55.74
N THR A 182 32.61 -21.24 56.66
CA THR A 182 32.65 -20.72 58.04
C THR A 182 33.92 -19.89 58.27
N GLN A 183 33.71 -18.57 58.25
CA GLN A 183 34.31 -17.49 59.05
C GLN A 183 35.81 -17.54 59.41
N LEU A 184 36.54 -16.55 58.88
CA LEU A 184 37.75 -15.98 59.45
C LEU A 184 37.47 -15.43 60.86
N THR A 185 38.24 -15.88 61.86
CA THR A 185 38.52 -15.10 63.07
C THR A 185 39.98 -14.66 63.04
N PRO A 186 40.30 -13.40 63.39
CA PRO A 186 41.66 -12.91 63.45
C PRO A 186 42.29 -13.19 64.82
N PHE A 187 43.61 -13.32 64.84
CA PHE A 187 44.50 -12.76 65.88
C PHE A 187 44.39 -13.32 67.32
N LYS A 188 45.46 -13.98 67.79
CA LYS A 188 46.40 -13.47 68.83
C LYS A 188 46.98 -14.61 69.71
N GLU A 189 48.29 -14.49 69.99
CA GLU A 189 48.95 -14.80 71.27
C GLU A 189 49.01 -16.27 71.79
N LYS A 190 50.21 -16.86 71.82
CA LYS A 190 51.07 -16.92 73.04
C LYS A 190 52.28 -17.85 72.89
N ASN A 191 53.42 -17.29 73.33
CA ASN A 191 54.70 -17.86 73.79
C ASN A 191 55.56 -18.68 72.83
#